data_AF-A0A2S1GYM1-F1
#
_entry.id   AF-A0A2S1GYM1-F1
#
_cell.length_a   1.000
_cell.length_b   1.000
_cell.length_c   1.000
_cell.angle_alpha   90.00
_cell.angle_beta   90.00
_cell.angle_gamma   90.00
#
_symmetry.space_group_name_H-M   'P 1'
#
loop_
_entity.id
_entity.type
_entity.pdbx_description
1 polymer ?
#
loop_
_entity_poly.entity_id
_entity_poly.type
_entity_poly.pdbx_seq_one_letter_code
_entity_poly.pdbx_strand_id
1 'polypeptide(L)' 'MDNVLLNELELKRQLMIKSGIENGLQSHETLQLSEQVDRLMNAFEERHYYDSVTLYGED' A
#
# COMPACT_ATOMS: atom_id res chain seq x y z
N MET A 1 -0.69 -11.36 -10.62
CA MET A 1 -1.60 -10.71 -9.65
C MET A 1 -0.91 -9.56 -8.93
N ASP A 2 0.39 -9.64 -8.68
CA ASP A 2 1.16 -8.59 -7.97
C ASP A 2 1.11 -7.22 -8.66
N ASN A 3 1.05 -7.24 -9.99
CA ASN A 3 0.91 -6.03 -10.79
C ASN A 3 -0.41 -5.27 -10.50
N VAL A 4 -1.48 -5.97 -10.10
CA VAL A 4 -2.75 -5.32 -9.73
C VAL A 4 -2.64 -4.61 -8.37
N LEU A 5 -2.04 -5.28 -7.38
CA LEU A 5 -1.86 -4.71 -6.04
C LEU A 5 -0.91 -3.51 -6.06
N LEU A 6 0.18 -3.60 -6.84
CA LEU A 6 1.12 -2.49 -7.06
C LEU A 6 0.45 -1.29 -7.73
N ASN A 7 -0.38 -1.52 -8.75
CA ASN A 7 -1.12 -0.45 -9.42
C ASN A 7 -2.12 0.23 -8.49
N GLU A 8 -2.80 -0.54 -7.63
CA GLU A 8 -3.73 0.01 -6.65
C GLU A 8 -3.01 0.83 -5.58
N LEU A 9 -1.88 0.34 -5.07
CA LEU A 9 -1.02 1.05 -4.12
C LEU A 9 -0.55 2.38 -4.70
N GLU A 10 -0.03 2.38 -5.93
CA GLU A 10 0.48 3.59 -6.58
C GLU A 10 -0.66 4.61 -6.83
N LEU A 11 -1.83 4.15 -7.26
CA LEU A 11 -3.00 5.02 -7.42
C LEU A 11 -3.39 5.67 -6.09
N LYS A 12 -3.46 4.91 -5.00
CA LYS A 12 -3.83 5.42 -3.68
C LYS A 12 -2.77 6.39 -3.13
N ARG A 13 -1.48 6.11 -3.37
CA ARG A 13 -0.38 7.01 -3.02
C ARG A 13 -0.52 8.36 -3.74
N GLN A 14 -0.81 8.36 -5.05
CA GLN A 14 -1.00 9.60 -5.81
C GLN A 14 -2.19 10.42 -5.30
N LEU A 15 -3.31 9.75 -4.98
CA LEU A 15 -4.48 10.41 -4.40
C LEU A 15 -4.17 11.01 -3.02
N MET A 16 -3.44 10.27 -2.17
CA MET A 16 -3.02 10.76 -0.84
C MET A 16 -2.17 12.02 -0.96
N ILE A 17 -1.16 12.01 -1.85
CA ILE A 17 -0.29 13.17 -2.09
C ILE A 17 -1.10 14.37 -2.59
N LYS A 18 -2.00 14.13 -3.55
CA LYS A 18 -2.87 15.18 -4.10
C LYS A 18 -3.74 15.79 -3.00
N SER A 19 -4.43 14.95 -2.21
CA SER A 19 -5.26 15.40 -1.08
C SER A 19 -4.42 16.15 -0.04
N GLY A 20 -3.20 15.70 0.26
CA GLY A 20 -2.30 16.40 1.18
C GLY A 20 -1.89 17.79 0.71
N ILE A 21 -1.75 18.00 -0.60
CA ILE A 21 -1.47 19.30 -1.21
C ILE A 21 -2.72 20.20 -1.24
N GLU A 22 -3.88 19.64 -1.58
CA GLU A 22 -5.13 20.40 -1.76
C GLU A 22 -5.85 20.72 -0.44
N ASN A 23 -5.91 19.74 0.47
CA ASN A 23 -6.74 19.76 1.69
C ASN A 23 -5.91 19.75 2.98
N GLY A 24 -4.60 19.50 2.88
CA GLY A 24 -3.67 19.43 4.01
C GLY A 24 -3.55 18.04 4.62
N LEU A 25 -2.38 17.75 5.18
CA LEU A 25 -2.02 16.42 5.69
C LEU A 25 -2.90 15.90 6.83
N GLN A 26 -3.56 16.79 7.58
CA GLN A 26 -4.46 16.44 8.68
C GLN A 26 -5.93 16.39 8.24
N SER A 27 -6.23 16.60 6.96
CA SER A 27 -7.60 16.49 6.47
C SER A 27 -8.11 15.06 6.65
N HIS A 28 -9.40 14.92 6.92
CA HIS A 28 -10.02 13.60 7.09
C HIS A 28 -9.79 12.71 5.85
N GLU A 29 -9.84 13.30 4.66
CA GLU A 29 -9.59 12.60 3.40
C GLU A 29 -8.12 12.12 3.29
N THR A 30 -7.14 12.97 3.60
CA THR A 30 -5.73 12.57 3.55
C THR A 30 -5.42 11.48 4.56
N LEU A 31 -6.00 11.53 5.76
CA LEU A 31 -5.85 10.49 6.78
C LEU A 31 -6.45 9.15 6.31
N GLN A 32 -7.66 9.16 5.75
CA GLN A 32 -8.27 7.95 5.19
C GLN A 32 -7.46 7.34 4.04
N LEU A 33 -6.86 8.18 3.19
CA LEU A 33 -6.00 7.73 2.10
C LEU A 33 -4.69 7.14 2.64
N SER A 34 -4.10 7.75 3.67
CA SER A 34 -2.92 7.21 4.36
C SER A 34 -3.17 5.81 4.91
N GLU A 35 -4.29 5.59 5.60
CA GLU A 35 -4.64 4.26 6.11
C GLU A 35 -4.84 3.22 5.00
N GLN A 36 -5.37 3.64 3.84
CA GLN A 36 -5.54 2.74 2.68
C GLN A 36 -4.20 2.37 2.07
N VAL A 37 -3.28 3.33 1.93
CA VAL A 37 -1.91 3.10 1.46
C VAL A 37 -1.19 2.12 2.39
N ASP A 38 -1.24 2.34 3.71
CA ASP A 38 -0.62 1.44 4.70
C ASP A 38 -1.16 0.01 4.60
N ARG A 39 -2.48 -0.16 4.48
CA ARG A 39 -3.09 -1.50 4.33
C ARG A 39 -2.61 -2.21 3.06
N LEU A 40 -2.49 -1.49 1.94
CA LEU A 40 -2.03 -2.06 0.68
C LEU A 40 -0.54 -2.42 0.73
N MET A 41 0.29 -1.59 1.38
CA MET A 41 1.69 -1.88 1.65
C MET A 41 1.86 -3.14 2.49
N ASN A 42 1.13 -3.25 3.61
CA ASN A 42 1.19 -4.43 4.47
C ASN A 42 0.77 -5.69 3.72
N ALA A 43 -0.29 -5.63 2.91
CA ALA A 43 -0.74 -6.76 2.10
C ALA A 43 0.28 -7.18 1.03
N PHE A 44 1.05 -6.22 0.50
CA PHE A 44 2.14 -6.49 -0.44
C PHE A 44 3.32 -7.15 0.28
N GLU A 45 3.75 -6.59 1.41
CA GLU A 45 4.83 -7.14 2.23
C GLU A 45 4.51 -8.55 2.75
N GLU A 46 3.29 -8.79 3.24
CA GLU A 46 2.85 -10.12 3.68
C GLU A 46 2.97 -11.16 2.56
N ARG A 47 2.50 -10.83 1.34
CA ARG A 47 2.62 -11.74 0.19
C ARG A 47 4.08 -12.05 -0.14
N HIS A 48 4.92 -11.02 -0.19
CA HIS A 48 6.35 -11.19 -0.47
C HIS A 48 7.09 -11.95 0.64
N TYR A 49 6.66 -11.80 1.90
CA TYR A 49 7.17 -12.58 3.01
C TYR A 49 6.85 -14.07 2.84
N TYR A 50 5.59 -14.43 2.55
CA TYR A 50 5.21 -15.83 2.32
C TYR A 50 5.88 -16.46 1.09
N ASP A 51 6.06 -15.69 0.01
CA ASP A 51 6.80 -16.15 -1.18
C ASP A 51 8.28 -16.40 -0.86
N SER A 52 8.89 -15.59 0.02
CA SER A 52 10.28 -15.77 0.44
C SER A 52 10.48 -16.95 1.40
N VAL A 53 9.51 -17.23 2.27
CA VAL A 53 9.55 -18.36 3.21
C VAL A 53 9.33 -19.69 2.48
N THR A 54 8.45 -19.74 1.49
CA THR A 54 8.16 -20.96 0.71
C THR A 54 9.26 -21.34 -0.29
N LEU A 55 10.16 -20.41 -0.65
CA LEU A 55 11.30 -20.70 -1.53
C LEU A 55 12.54 -21.26 -0.80
N TYR A 56 12.59 -21.19 0.54
CA TYR A 56 13.77 -21.52 1.34
C TYR A 56 13.50 -22.40 2.58
N GLY A 57 12.35 -23.08 2.67
CA GLY A 57 12.11 -24.17 3.64
C GLY A 57 11.10 -25.18 3.07
N GLU A 58 11.28 -26.49 3.14
CA GLU A 58 12.04 -27.32 4.11
C GLU A 58 12.85 -28.44 3.41
N ASP A 59 14.06 -28.72 3.93
CA ASP A 59 14.79 -30.00 3.80
C ASP A 59 14.35 -30.98 4.91
#